data_AF-A0A6B3FCJ5-F1
#
_entry.id   AF-A0A6B3FCJ5-F1
#
_cell.length_a   1.000
_cell.length_b   1.000
_cell.length_c   1.000
_cell.angle_alpha   90.00
_cell.angle_beta   90.00
_cell.angle_gamma   90.00
#
_symmetry.space_group_name_H-M   'P 1'
#
loop_
_entity.id
_entity.type
_entity.pdbx_description
1 polymer ?
#
loop_
_entity_poly.entity_id
_entity_poly.type
_entity_poly.pdbx_seq_one_letter_code
_entity_poly.pdbx_strand_id
1 'polypeptide(L)'
;KYGSKLTKIGEWYSPTSLEIAVPSYVKDVKSLSDLKGKGDEFDGRVIGIEPGTATMDILKNKVLPSYGLDKEYKVVDGSTPGMLSELKRAYAKKDPIAVMLWSPHWAYNQ
;
A
#
# COMPACT_ATOMS: atom_id res chain seq x y z
N LYS A 1 -27.80 -6.01 -9.08
CA LYS A 1 -28.52 -5.42 -10.23
C LYS A 1 -28.05 -5.93 -11.60
N TYR A 2 -26.76 -6.27 -11.80
CA TYR A 2 -26.25 -6.72 -13.11
C TYR A 2 -25.52 -8.08 -13.10
N GLY A 3 -25.46 -8.80 -11.97
CA GLY A 3 -24.66 -10.03 -11.87
C GLY A 3 -25.00 -11.09 -12.91
N SER A 4 -26.28 -11.32 -13.20
CA SER A 4 -26.73 -12.25 -14.25
C SER A 4 -26.50 -11.77 -15.69
N LYS A 5 -26.05 -10.52 -15.87
CA LYS A 5 -25.73 -9.92 -17.17
C LYS A 5 -24.21 -9.79 -17.40
N LEU A 6 -23.39 -10.23 -16.44
CA LEU A 6 -21.93 -10.20 -16.53
C LEU A 6 -21.42 -11.61 -16.82
N THR A 7 -20.51 -11.73 -17.78
CA THR A 7 -19.81 -13.00 -18.07
C THR A 7 -18.35 -12.85 -17.63
N LYS A 8 -17.85 -13.76 -16.80
CA LYS A 8 -16.43 -13.84 -16.45
C LYS A 8 -15.67 -14.47 -17.63
N ILE A 9 -14.86 -13.67 -18.31
CA ILE A 9 -14.14 -14.07 -19.53
C ILE A 9 -12.80 -14.76 -19.29
N GLY A 10 -12.31 -14.81 -18.04
CA GLY A 10 -11.04 -15.42 -17.66
C GLY A 10 -10.22 -14.53 -16.72
N GLU A 11 -9.01 -14.97 -16.39
CA GLU A 11 -8.05 -14.27 -15.55
C GLU A 11 -6.75 -14.06 -16.33
N TRP A 12 -6.25 -12.82 -16.37
CA TRP A 12 -5.00 -12.52 -17.10
C TRP A 12 -3.76 -12.78 -16.24
N TYR A 13 -3.86 -12.54 -14.93
CA TYR A 13 -2.77 -12.70 -13.98
C TYR A 13 -3.27 -13.34 -12.70
N SER A 14 -2.48 -14.28 -12.18
CA SER A 14 -2.66 -14.90 -10.86
C SER A 14 -1.32 -15.47 -10.39
N PRO A 15 -0.93 -15.33 -9.12
CA PRO A 15 -1.63 -14.60 -8.05
C PRO A 15 -1.46 -13.08 -8.16
N THR A 16 -2.44 -12.32 -7.66
CA THR A 16 -2.36 -10.85 -7.50
C THR A 16 -2.55 -10.46 -6.04
N SER A 17 -1.86 -9.42 -5.59
CA SER A 17 -1.94 -8.93 -4.20
C SER A 17 -2.01 -7.42 -4.15
N LEU A 18 -2.63 -6.91 -3.08
CA LEU A 18 -2.65 -5.51 -2.69
C LEU A 18 -1.89 -5.42 -1.36
N GLU A 19 -0.93 -4.50 -1.26
CA GLU A 19 0.13 -4.55 -0.26
C GLU A 19 0.41 -3.15 0.33
N ILE A 20 0.83 -3.12 1.59
CA ILE A 20 1.64 -2.02 2.10
C ILE A 20 3.09 -2.44 1.90
N ALA A 21 3.81 -1.76 1.03
CA ALA A 21 5.20 -2.03 0.71
C ALA A 21 6.13 -1.07 1.43
N VAL A 22 7.29 -1.57 1.85
CA VAL A 22 8.41 -0.79 2.39
C VAL A 22 9.68 -1.11 1.59
N PRO A 23 10.64 -0.17 1.48
CA PRO A 23 11.90 -0.43 0.80
C PRO A 23 12.71 -1.59 1.41
N SER A 24 13.46 -2.31 0.58
CA SER A 24 14.20 -3.53 0.99
C SER A 24 15.33 -3.28 2.01
N TYR A 25 15.74 -2.03 2.21
CA TYR A 25 16.69 -1.64 3.25
C TYR A 25 16.05 -1.52 4.64
N VAL A 26 14.72 -1.46 4.74
CA VAL A 26 13.97 -1.62 6.00
C VAL A 26 13.88 -3.12 6.32
N LYS A 27 14.73 -3.60 7.22
CA LYS A 27 14.96 -5.05 7.42
C LYS A 27 13.95 -5.71 8.35
N ASP A 28 13.42 -4.95 9.29
CA ASP A 28 12.61 -5.38 10.42
C ASP A 28 11.10 -5.21 10.21
N VAL A 29 10.69 -4.99 8.96
CA VAL A 29 9.28 -5.00 8.53
C VAL A 29 9.12 -6.02 7.40
N LYS A 30 8.31 -7.05 7.64
CA LYS A 30 8.01 -8.14 6.69
C LYS A 30 6.52 -8.48 6.62
N SER A 31 5.73 -7.97 7.55
CA SER A 31 4.29 -8.12 7.64
C SER A 31 3.63 -6.82 8.11
N LEU A 32 2.31 -6.71 7.94
CA LEU A 32 1.54 -5.58 8.47
C LEU A 32 1.68 -5.44 9.99
N SER A 33 1.78 -6.55 10.72
CA SER A 33 1.94 -6.53 12.17
C SER A 33 3.27 -5.90 12.61
N ASP A 34 4.32 -5.99 11.78
CA ASP A 34 5.63 -5.43 12.10
C ASP A 34 5.67 -3.90 12.01
N LEU A 35 4.65 -3.27 11.41
CA LEU A 35 4.51 -1.80 11.38
C LEU A 35 4.07 -1.24 12.74
N LYS A 36 3.49 -2.06 13.61
CA LYS A 36 2.99 -1.60 14.91
C LYS A 36 4.14 -1.19 15.82
N GLY A 37 4.00 -0.05 16.49
CA GLY A 37 5.03 0.57 17.31
C GLY A 37 6.11 1.32 16.50
N LYS A 38 5.95 1.44 15.18
CA LYS A 38 6.92 2.10 14.28
C LYS A 38 6.38 3.34 13.59
N GLY A 39 5.22 3.85 14.02
CA GLY A 39 4.62 5.05 13.42
C GLY A 39 5.62 6.18 13.20
N ASP A 40 6.41 6.52 14.22
CA ASP A 40 7.41 7.61 14.14
C ASP A 40 8.50 7.38 13.08
N GLU A 41 8.89 6.13 12.81
CA GLU A 41 9.88 5.79 11.77
C GLU A 41 9.37 6.13 10.36
N PHE A 42 8.05 6.06 10.16
CA PHE A 42 7.37 6.29 8.88
C PHE A 42 6.58 7.60 8.86
N ASP A 43 6.93 8.56 9.72
CA ASP A 43 6.22 9.84 9.92
C ASP A 43 4.71 9.68 10.25
N GLY A 44 4.29 8.52 10.73
CA GLY A 44 2.89 8.15 10.95
C GLY A 44 2.07 8.13 9.67
N ARG A 45 2.68 7.81 8.52
CA ARG A 45 2.03 7.88 7.20
C ARG A 45 2.16 6.60 6.40
N VAL A 46 1.08 6.26 5.70
CA VAL A 46 1.09 5.34 4.56
C VAL A 46 0.73 6.13 3.32
N ILE A 47 1.64 6.21 2.34
CA ILE A 47 1.42 6.98 1.12
C ILE A 47 0.52 6.17 0.18
N GLY A 48 -0.69 6.67 -0.02
CA GLY A 48 -1.72 6.06 -0.83
C GLY A 48 -1.69 6.48 -2.28
N ILE A 49 -2.70 5.98 -3.00
CA ILE A 49 -2.95 6.28 -4.42
C ILE A 49 -4.20 7.16 -4.54
N GLU A 50 -4.92 7.07 -5.66
CA GLU A 50 -6.15 7.83 -5.91
C GLU A 50 -7.23 7.54 -4.85
N PRO A 51 -7.83 8.59 -4.24
CA PRO A 51 -8.93 8.42 -3.30
C PRO A 51 -10.19 7.88 -3.99
N GLY A 52 -11.09 7.27 -3.21
CA GLY A 52 -12.37 6.74 -3.70
C GLY A 52 -12.27 5.40 -4.44
N THR A 53 -11.08 4.79 -4.48
CA THR A 53 -10.93 3.40 -4.93
C THR A 53 -11.30 2.43 -3.81
N ALA A 54 -11.87 1.28 -4.18
CA ALA A 54 -12.22 0.24 -3.20
C ALA A 54 -11.00 -0.20 -2.36
N THR A 55 -9.82 -0.23 -2.97
CA THR A 55 -8.55 -0.52 -2.31
C THR A 55 -8.25 0.47 -1.18
N MET A 56 -8.36 1.77 -1.46
CA MET A 56 -8.10 2.82 -0.46
C MET A 56 -9.14 2.79 0.66
N ASP A 57 -10.41 2.51 0.34
CA ASP A 57 -11.46 2.36 1.34
C ASP A 57 -11.22 1.15 2.25
N ILE A 58 -10.82 0.01 1.69
CA ILE A 58 -10.48 -1.20 2.44
C ILE A 58 -9.24 -0.95 3.32
N LEU A 59 -8.21 -0.31 2.78
CA LEU A 59 -6.97 0.01 3.50
C LEU A 59 -7.29 0.83 4.76
N LYS A 60 -8.00 1.96 4.59
CA LYS A 60 -8.33 2.89 5.68
C LYS A 60 -9.31 2.31 6.70
N ASN A 61 -10.39 1.69 6.23
CA ASN A 61 -11.53 1.38 7.09
C ASN A 61 -11.54 -0.07 7.60
N LYS A 62 -10.70 -0.94 7.03
CA LYS A 62 -10.63 -2.36 7.43
C LYS A 62 -9.22 -2.78 7.81
N VAL A 63 -8.25 -2.60 6.91
CA VAL A 63 -6.89 -3.13 7.12
C VAL A 63 -6.21 -2.44 8.30
N LEU A 64 -6.03 -1.11 8.26
CA LEU A 64 -5.36 -0.39 9.35
C LEU A 64 -6.01 -0.66 10.72
N PRO A 65 -7.35 -0.55 10.88
CA PRO A 65 -8.02 -0.87 12.14
C PRO A 65 -7.84 -2.32 12.61
N SER A 66 -7.89 -3.30 11.70
CA SER A 66 -7.77 -4.72 12.06
C SER A 66 -6.41 -5.07 12.63
N TYR A 67 -5.37 -4.34 12.25
CA TYR A 67 -4.01 -4.48 12.78
C TYR A 67 -3.68 -3.46 13.89
N GLY A 68 -4.62 -2.57 14.23
CA GLY A 68 -4.43 -1.49 15.20
C GLY A 68 -3.45 -0.40 14.73
N LEU A 69 -3.18 -0.34 13.42
CA LEU A 69 -2.27 0.63 12.79
C LEU A 69 -2.93 1.99 12.60
N ASP A 70 -4.26 2.06 12.60
CA ASP A 70 -5.04 3.30 12.50
C ASP A 70 -4.77 4.30 13.64
N LYS A 71 -4.15 3.84 14.73
CA LYS A 71 -3.72 4.67 15.86
C LYS A 71 -2.37 5.35 15.65
N GLU A 72 -1.54 4.79 14.77
CA GLU A 72 -0.15 5.20 14.55
C GLU A 72 0.05 5.78 13.15
N TYR A 73 -0.75 5.34 12.18
CA TYR A 73 -0.63 5.67 10.78
C TYR A 73 -1.90 6.31 10.24
N LYS A 74 -1.71 7.34 9.42
CA LYS A 74 -2.75 7.88 8.54
C LYS A 74 -2.41 7.56 7.09
N VAL A 75 -3.41 7.08 6.36
CA VAL A 75 -3.28 6.96 4.90
C VAL A 75 -3.38 8.34 4.29
N VAL A 76 -2.34 8.76 3.59
CA VAL A 76 -2.31 10.02 2.84
C VAL A 76 -2.78 9.75 1.43
N ASP A 77 -3.90 10.37 1.04
CA ASP A 77 -4.41 10.28 -0.32
C ASP A 77 -3.49 11.00 -1.32
N GLY A 78 -3.43 10.48 -2.54
CA GLY A 78 -2.58 11.03 -3.57
C GLY A 78 -2.96 10.53 -4.95
N SER A 79 -1.95 10.13 -5.71
CA SER A 79 -2.09 9.49 -7.02
C SER A 79 -0.99 8.44 -7.15
N THR A 80 -1.21 7.47 -8.03
CA THR A 80 -0.21 6.43 -8.33
C THR A 80 1.14 7.05 -8.75
N PRO A 81 1.20 8.05 -9.66
CA PRO A 81 2.47 8.72 -9.99
C PRO A 81 3.09 9.49 -8.81
N GLY A 82 2.25 10.10 -7.97
CA GLY A 82 2.69 10.80 -6.77
C GLY A 82 3.35 9.87 -5.77
N MET A 83 2.69 8.75 -5.47
CA MET A 83 3.22 7.69 -4.60
C MET A 83 4.56 7.14 -5.11
N LEU A 84 4.67 6.86 -6.41
CA LEU A 84 5.93 6.38 -7.00
C LEU A 84 7.05 7.42 -6.92
N SER A 85 6.71 8.71 -7.02
CA SER A 85 7.67 9.79 -6.87
C SER A 85 8.19 9.91 -5.44
N GLU A 86 7.31 9.76 -4.44
CA GLU A 86 7.72 9.70 -3.03
C GLU A 86 8.60 8.47 -2.75
N LEU A 87 8.18 7.30 -3.24
CA LEU A 87 8.96 6.07 -3.10
C LEU A 87 10.36 6.23 -3.67
N LYS A 88 10.49 6.78 -4.89
CA LYS A 88 11.78 7.04 -5.53
C LYS A 88 12.66 7.98 -4.71
N ARG A 89 12.08 9.05 -4.14
CA ARG A 89 12.81 10.01 -3.28
C ARG A 89 13.31 9.33 -2.02
N ALA A 90 12.45 8.60 -1.32
CA ALA A 90 12.82 7.88 -0.11
C ALA A 90 13.93 6.87 -0.39
N TYR A 91 13.83 6.13 -1.50
CA TYR A 91 14.84 5.14 -1.89
C TYR A 91 16.22 5.75 -2.17
N ALA A 92 16.26 6.92 -2.80
CA ALA A 92 17.49 7.66 -3.06
C ALA A 92 18.15 8.17 -1.77
N LYS A 93 17.36 8.52 -0.76
CA LYS A 93 17.83 9.02 0.54
C LYS A 93 18.04 7.94 1.60
N LYS A 94 17.58 6.72 1.34
CA LYS A 94 17.49 5.63 2.33
C LYS A 94 16.56 5.97 3.50
N ASP A 95 15.55 6.80 3.25
CA ASP A 95 14.54 7.13 4.25
C ASP A 95 13.49 6.01 4.32
N PRO A 96 12.98 5.65 5.51
CA PRO A 96 11.83 4.75 5.63
C PRO A 96 10.59 5.37 4.98
N ILE A 97 9.81 4.54 4.28
CA ILE A 97 8.51 4.93 3.71
C ILE A 97 7.61 3.70 3.63
N ALA A 98 6.33 3.86 3.94
CA ALA A 98 5.30 2.86 3.71
C ALA A 98 4.36 3.34 2.61
N VAL A 99 4.14 2.53 1.58
CA VAL A 99 3.33 2.91 0.40
C VAL A 99 2.28 1.85 0.08
N MET A 100 1.14 2.26 -0.45
CA MET A 100 0.17 1.35 -1.08
C MET A 100 0.71 0.88 -2.45
N LEU A 101 0.88 -0.43 -2.63
CA LEU A 101 1.38 -1.03 -3.87
C LEU A 101 0.68 -2.37 -4.16
N TRP A 102 1.01 -3.03 -5.27
CA TRP A 102 0.37 -4.29 -5.67
C TRP A 102 1.31 -5.15 -6.51
N SER A 103 1.07 -6.46 -6.53
CA SER A 103 1.77 -7.39 -7.42
C SER A 103 0.81 -8.03 -8.42
N PRO A 104 1.20 -8.19 -9.70
CA PRO A 104 2.44 -7.68 -10.29
C PRO A 104 2.42 -6.16 -10.50
N HIS A 105 3.56 -5.51 -10.28
CA HIS A 105 3.78 -4.10 -10.63
C HIS A 105 5.25 -3.85 -11.00
N TRP A 106 5.48 -3.01 -12.00
CA TRP A 106 6.82 -2.76 -12.55
C TRP A 106 7.77 -2.10 -11.54
N ALA A 107 7.23 -1.42 -10.51
CA ALA A 107 8.04 -0.76 -9.48
C ALA A 107 8.89 -1.75 -8.67
N TYR A 108 8.56 -3.04 -8.67
CA TYR A 108 9.37 -4.07 -8.03
C TYR A 108 10.62 -4.49 -8.84
N ASN A 109 10.69 -4.10 -10.11
CA ASN A 109 11.81 -4.42 -11.01
C ASN A 109 12.78 -3.25 -11.18
N GLN A 110 12.68 -2.21 -10.35
CA GLN A 110 13.53 -1.01 -10.41
C GLN A 110 14.53 -0.92 -9.26
#